data_AF-A0A353Q6W6-F1
#
_entry.id   AF-A0A353Q6W6-F1
#
_cell.length_a   1.000
_cell.length_b   1.000
_cell.length_c   1.000
_cell.angle_alpha   90.00
_cell.angle_beta   90.00
_cell.angle_gamma   90.00
#
_symmetry.space_group_name_H-M   'P 1'
#
loop_
_entity.id
_entity.type
_entity.pdbx_description
1 polymer ?
#
loop_
_entity_poly.entity_id
_entity_poly.type
_entity_poly.pdbx_seq_one_letter_code
_entity_poly.pdbx_strand_id
1 'polypeptide(L)'
;MKYRIRYSDSALEDIRNLRFIIRDTYKAPLTAIHYLQGLYDEIKRLAVMAESLPVQQSESLLRFGKNVRRINYSSFASAFVIVATQTEPFRC
;
A
#
# COMPACT_ATOMS: atom_id res chain seq x y z
N MET A 1 -7.90 -8.05 -16.61
CA MET A 1 -8.60 -8.56 -15.42
C MET A 1 -8.61 -7.49 -14.34
N LYS A 2 -9.57 -7.51 -13.39
CA LYS A 2 -9.62 -6.56 -12.26
C LYS A 2 -9.52 -7.33 -10.95
N TYR A 3 -8.44 -7.11 -10.20
CA TYR A 3 -8.25 -7.73 -8.89
C TYR A 3 -9.10 -7.07 -7.82
N ARG A 4 -9.51 -7.86 -6.82
CA ARG A 4 -10.17 -7.33 -5.62
C ARG A 4 -9.11 -6.87 -4.62
N ILE A 5 -9.19 -5.61 -4.22
CA ILE A 5 -8.31 -5.06 -3.17
C ILE A 5 -8.79 -5.55 -1.81
N ARG A 6 -7.85 -6.00 -0.98
CA ARG A 6 -8.05 -6.31 0.43
C ARG A 6 -6.95 -5.65 1.23
N TYR A 7 -7.32 -5.05 2.35
CA TYR A 7 -6.38 -4.49 3.31
C TYR A 7 -6.24 -5.47 4.48
N SER A 8 -5.01 -5.68 4.96
CA SER A 8 -4.79 -6.30 6.26
C SER A 8 -5.09 -5.30 7.37
N ASP A 9 -5.33 -5.80 8.58
CA ASP A 9 -5.53 -4.94 9.75
C ASP A 9 -4.30 -4.04 10.02
N SER A 10 -3.10 -4.59 9.84
CA SER A 10 -1.84 -3.82 9.92
C SER A 10 -1.78 -2.69 8.90
N ALA A 11 -2.19 -2.93 7.66
CA ALA A 11 -2.17 -1.89 6.63
C ALA A 11 -3.19 -0.78 6.91
N LEU A 12 -4.36 -1.12 7.48
CA LEU A 12 -5.33 -0.13 7.92
C LEU A 12 -4.78 0.72 9.07
N GLU A 13 -4.06 0.11 9.99
CA GLU A 13 -3.41 0.81 11.10
C GLU A 13 -2.29 1.74 10.61
N ASP A 14 -1.48 1.30 9.65
CA ASP A 14 -0.46 2.14 9.02
C ASP A 14 -1.08 3.37 8.35
N ILE A 15 -2.20 3.21 7.65
CA ILE A 15 -2.94 4.33 7.03
C ILE A 15 -3.49 5.29 8.09
N ARG A 16 -3.99 4.79 9.23
CA ARG A 16 -4.46 5.64 10.34
C ARG A 16 -3.31 6.40 10.98
N ASN A 17 -2.19 5.73 11.22
CA ASN A 17 -0.99 6.34 11.79
C ASN A 17 -0.42 7.42 10.87
N LEU A 18 -0.37 7.15 9.57
CA LEU A 18 0.04 8.12 8.56
C LEU A 18 -0.85 9.37 8.60
N ARG A 19 -2.18 9.20 8.66
CA ARG A 19 -3.12 10.31 8.83
C ARG A 19 -2.81 11.13 10.08
N PHE A 20 -2.62 10.45 11.21
CA PHE A 20 -2.34 11.08 12.51
C PHE A 20 -1.04 11.89 12.45
N ILE A 21 0.04 11.32 11.91
CA ILE A 21 1.33 12.02 11.79
C ILE A 21 1.20 13.27 10.94
N ILE A 22 0.60 13.18 9.74
CA ILE A 22 0.50 14.34 8.84
C ILE A 22 -0.41 15.41 9.46
N ARG A 23 -1.55 15.01 10.03
CA ARG A 23 -2.52 15.94 10.61
C ARG A 23 -2.01 16.58 11.90
N ASP A 24 -1.55 15.77 12.85
CA ASP A 24 -1.37 16.15 14.24
C ASP A 24 0.09 16.45 14.58
N THR A 25 1.05 15.74 13.98
CA THR A 25 2.49 16.01 14.17
C THR A 25 2.95 17.14 13.27
N TYR A 26 2.65 17.07 11.96
CA TYR A 26 3.04 18.10 11.00
C TYR A 26 2.05 19.26 10.89
N LYS A 27 0.94 19.23 11.64
CA LYS A 27 -0.09 20.27 11.65
C LYS A 27 -0.63 20.60 10.25
N ALA A 28 -0.70 19.59 9.38
CA ALA A 28 -1.06 19.73 7.97
C ALA A 28 -2.33 18.95 7.61
N PRO A 29 -3.51 19.32 8.17
CA PRO A 29 -4.76 18.55 8.01
C PRO A 29 -5.22 18.42 6.56
N LEU A 30 -5.12 19.49 5.76
CA LEU A 30 -5.49 19.46 4.34
C LEU A 30 -4.53 18.56 3.55
N THR A 31 -3.23 18.62 3.86
CA THR A 31 -2.23 17.72 3.28
C THR A 31 -2.54 16.26 3.63
N ALA A 32 -2.97 15.96 4.85
CA ALA A 32 -3.36 14.60 5.24
C ALA A 32 -4.52 14.09 4.39
N ILE A 33 -5.53 14.92 4.11
CA ILE A 33 -6.67 14.56 3.27
C ILE A 33 -6.22 14.27 1.84
N HIS A 34 -5.50 15.21 1.22
CA HIS A 34 -5.05 15.06 -0.18
C HIS A 34 -4.08 13.88 -0.34
N TYR A 35 -3.16 13.70 0.62
CA TYR A 35 -2.19 12.61 0.58
C TYR A 35 -2.89 11.25 0.64
N LEU A 36 -3.82 11.07 1.58
CA LEU A 36 -4.56 9.83 1.73
C LEU A 36 -5.46 9.55 0.53
N GLN A 37 -6.09 10.59 -0.03
CA GLN A 37 -6.90 10.44 -1.25
C GLN A 37 -6.04 9.91 -2.41
N GLY A 38 -4.89 10.51 -2.67
CA GLY A 38 -3.99 10.03 -3.73
C GLY A 38 -3.43 8.64 -3.44
N LEU A 39 -3.15 8.31 -2.17
CA LEU A 39 -2.74 6.96 -1.77
C LEU A 39 -3.84 5.92 -2.09
N TYR A 40 -5.10 6.21 -1.74
CA TYR A 40 -6.22 5.32 -2.06
C TYR A 40 -6.43 5.17 -3.57
N ASP A 41 -6.23 6.23 -4.35
CA ASP A 41 -6.38 6.18 -5.79
C ASP A 41 -5.23 5.41 -6.46
N GLU A 42 -4.02 5.47 -5.92
CA GLU A 42 -2.91 4.59 -6.32
C GLU A 42 -3.23 3.13 -5.99
N ILE A 43 -3.72 2.83 -4.78
CA ILE A 43 -4.11 1.47 -4.40
C ILE A 43 -5.23 0.94 -5.32
N LYS A 44 -6.22 1.78 -5.68
CA LYS A 44 -7.25 1.42 -6.66
C LYS A 44 -6.67 1.10 -8.03
N ARG A 45 -5.65 1.84 -8.48
CA ARG A 45 -4.95 1.55 -9.74
C ARG A 45 -4.27 0.19 -9.74
N LEU A 46 -3.75 -0.26 -8.59
CA LEU A 46 -3.16 -1.60 -8.44
C LEU A 46 -4.14 -2.73 -8.81
N ALA A 47 -5.45 -2.55 -8.62
CA ALA A 47 -6.44 -3.54 -9.04
C ALA A 47 -6.38 -3.86 -10.54
N VAL A 48 -5.88 -2.93 -11.36
CA VAL A 48 -5.81 -3.08 -12.82
C VAL A 48 -4.39 -3.39 -13.28
N MET A 49 -3.37 -2.86 -12.59
CA MET A 49 -1.96 -2.98 -13.00
C MET A 49 -1.12 -3.94 -12.15
N ALA A 50 -1.72 -4.71 -11.25
CA ALA A 50 -0.97 -5.60 -10.35
C ALA A 50 0.00 -6.53 -11.10
N GLU A 51 -0.40 -7.08 -12.24
CA GLU A 51 0.43 -8.00 -13.04
C GLU A 51 1.61 -7.32 -13.72
N SER A 52 1.50 -6.02 -14.05
CA SER A 52 2.58 -5.29 -14.73
C SER A 52 3.71 -4.88 -13.79
N LEU A 53 3.52 -4.94 -12.47
CA LEU A 53 4.55 -4.58 -11.49
C LEU A 53 5.50 -5.75 -11.22
N PRO A 54 6.83 -5.58 -11.21
CA PRO A 54 7.74 -6.70 -10.96
C PRO A 54 7.59 -7.25 -9.53
N VAL A 55 7.64 -8.58 -9.41
CA VAL A 55 7.75 -9.26 -8.11
C VAL A 55 9.11 -8.95 -7.50
N GLN A 56 9.09 -8.57 -6.22
CA GLN A 56 10.27 -8.20 -5.46
C GLN A 56 10.99 -9.45 -4.96
N GLN A 57 12.29 -9.51 -5.20
CA GLN A 57 13.15 -10.63 -4.80
C GLN A 57 14.05 -10.28 -3.60
N SER A 58 14.05 -9.03 -3.14
CA SER A 58 14.86 -8.61 -2.00
C SER A 58 14.42 -9.32 -0.71
N GLU A 59 15.38 -9.85 0.03
CA GLU A 59 15.16 -10.61 1.28
C GLU A 59 14.31 -9.84 2.31
N SER A 60 14.53 -8.53 2.43
CA SER A 60 13.77 -7.66 3.34
C SER A 60 12.28 -7.57 3.02
N LEU A 61 11.88 -7.87 1.79
CA LEU A 61 10.48 -7.86 1.34
C LEU A 61 9.87 -9.27 1.25
N LEU A 62 10.68 -10.31 1.15
CA LEU A 62 10.20 -11.70 1.13
C LEU A 62 9.48 -12.10 2.43
N ARG A 63 9.79 -11.43 3.55
CA ARG A 63 9.08 -11.59 4.83
C ARG A 63 7.57 -11.30 4.73
N PHE A 64 7.15 -10.56 3.71
CA PHE A 64 5.74 -10.23 3.45
C PHE A 64 5.06 -11.17 2.44
N GLY A 65 5.80 -12.16 1.91
CA GLY A 65 5.30 -13.17 0.98
C GLY A 65 6.15 -13.32 -0.30
N LYS A 66 5.98 -14.44 -1.00
CA LYS A 66 6.74 -14.76 -2.22
C LYS A 66 6.35 -13.92 -3.45
N ASN A 67 5.13 -13.39 -3.48
CA ASN A 67 4.57 -12.63 -4.61
C ASN A 67 4.42 -11.13 -4.28
N VAL A 68 5.30 -10.60 -3.43
CA VAL A 68 5.28 -9.20 -3.02
C VAL A 68 5.66 -8.32 -4.19
N ARG A 69 4.81 -7.33 -4.49
CA ARG A 69 5.09 -6.27 -5.45
C ARG A 69 5.11 -4.94 -4.72
N ARG A 70 6.02 -4.05 -5.11
CA ARG A 70 6.19 -2.73 -4.50
C ARG A 70 5.83 -1.66 -5.50
N ILE A 71 5.12 -0.64 -5.02
CA ILE A 71 4.93 0.62 -5.73
C ILE A 71 5.52 1.76 -4.91
N ASN A 72 6.09 2.75 -5.60
CA ASN A 72 6.58 3.97 -4.98
C ASN A 72 5.52 5.04 -5.14
N TYR A 73 4.82 5.39 -4.06
CA TYR A 73 3.93 6.54 -4.04
C TYR A 73 4.72 7.72 -3.45
N SER A 74 5.10 8.67 -4.30
CA SER A 74 5.89 9.84 -3.90
C SER A 74 5.05 11.11 -3.97
N SER A 75 4.92 11.76 -2.84
CA SER A 75 4.64 13.21 -2.78
C SER A 75 5.24 13.86 -1.55
N PHE A 76 5.43 13.14 -0.44
CA PHE A 76 6.07 13.69 0.78
C PHE A 76 6.88 12.70 1.64
N ALA A 77 6.73 11.40 1.43
CA ALA A 77 7.52 10.36 2.06
C ALA A 77 7.40 9.11 1.18
N SER A 78 8.43 8.27 1.19
CA SER A 78 8.49 7.01 0.46
C SER A 78 7.43 6.04 1.00
N ALA A 79 6.17 6.21 0.60
CA ALA A 79 5.10 5.29 0.94
C ALA A 79 5.20 4.09 -0.01
N PHE A 80 5.39 2.91 0.59
CA PHE A 80 5.43 1.65 -0.13
C PHE A 80 4.14 0.89 0.12
N VAL A 81 3.40 0.62 -0.95
CA VAL A 81 2.26 -0.30 -0.89
C VAL A 81 2.75 -1.68 -1.33
N ILE A 82 2.60 -2.67 -0.46
CA ILE A 82 2.90 -4.07 -0.73
C ILE A 82 1.64 -4.73 -1.25
N VAL A 83 1.69 -5.26 -2.48
CA VAL A 83 0.63 -6.08 -3.06
C VAL A 83 1.07 -7.54 -3.02
N ALA A 84 0.40 -8.35 -2.21
CA ALA A 84 0.50 -9.80 -2.28
C ALA A 84 -0.64 -10.32 -3.16
N THR A 85 -0.31 -10.84 -4.34
CA THR A 85 -1.28 -11.56 -5.17
C THR A 85 -1.42 -12.97 -4.63
N GLN A 86 -2.52 -13.24 -3.94
CA GLN A 86 -2.90 -14.60 -3.54
C GLN A 86 -3.26 -15.39 -4.79
N THR A 87 -2.37 -16.24 -5.24
CA THR A 87 -2.71 -17.40 -6.07
C THR A 87 -2.90 -18.66 -5.25
N GLU A 88 -2.77 -18.60 -3.92
CA GLU A 88 -3.06 -19.75 -3.05
C GLU A 88 -3.94 -19.34 -1.85
N PRO A 89 -4.87 -20.22 -1.44
CA PRO A 89 -5.77 -19.95 -0.33
C PRO A 89 -4.96 -19.85 0.97
N PHE A 90 -5.16 -18.75 1.71
CA PHE A 90 -4.70 -18.65 3.09
C PHE A 90 -5.30 -19.81 3.89
N ARG A 91 -4.46 -20.75 4.32
CA ARG A 91 -4.83 -21.68 5.39
C ARG A 91 -4.73 -20.93 6.71
N CYS A 92 -5.86 -20.88 7.41
CA CYS A 92 -6.02 -20.42 8.78
C CYS A 92 -5.07 -21.15 9.73
#